data_AF-A0A7Y5WSH3-F1
#
_entry.id   AF-A0A7Y5WSH3-F1
#
_cell.length_a   1.000
_cell.length_b   1.000
_cell.length_c   1.000
_cell.angle_alpha   90.00
_cell.angle_beta   90.00
_cell.angle_gamma   90.00
#
_symmetry.space_group_name_H-M   'P 1'
#
loop_
_entity.id
_entity.type
_entity.pdbx_description
1 polymer ?
#
loop_
_entity_poly.entity_id
_entity_poly.type
_entity_poly.pdbx_seq_one_letter_code
_entity_poly.pdbx_strand_id
1 'polypeptide(L)' 'MAVTLICPKCQSGTELRGMMDAWYLTWCPDCERLWRVGMWTLLDTEPRDAERPPRGRDVES' A
#
# COMPACT_ATOMS: atom_id res chain seq x y z
N MET A 1 -0.31 -10.71 -12.07
CA MET A 1 -1.17 -10.31 -10.94
C MET A 1 -1.68 -8.90 -11.22
N ALA A 2 -2.96 -8.62 -11.04
CA ALA A 2 -3.54 -7.29 -11.26
C ALA A 2 -3.69 -6.58 -9.91
N VAL A 3 -2.95 -5.49 -9.70
CA VAL A 3 -3.04 -4.71 -8.46
C VAL A 3 -4.23 -3.77 -8.57
N THR A 4 -5.20 -3.92 -7.68
CA THR A 4 -6.37 -3.04 -7.60
C THR A 4 -6.15 -2.03 -6.47
N LEU A 5 -6.11 -0.75 -6.81
CA LEU A 5 -5.97 0.33 -5.83
C LEU A 5 -7.35 0.76 -5.32
N ILE A 6 -7.48 0.85 -4.00
CA ILE A 6 -8.72 1.25 -3.31
C ILE A 6 -8.51 2.59 -2.61
N CYS A 7 -9.53 3.46 -2.68
CA CYS A 7 -9.50 4.75 -2.01
C CYS A 7 -9.57 4.56 -0.49
N PRO A 8 -8.59 5.05 0.31
CA PRO A 8 -8.60 4.85 1.76
C PRO A 8 -9.72 5.62 2.47
N LYS A 9 -10.35 6.60 1.79
CA LYS A 9 -11.43 7.41 2.36
C LYS A 9 -12.81 6.78 2.19
N CYS A 10 -13.13 6.30 0.99
CA CYS A 10 -14.47 5.80 0.65
C CYS A 10 -14.51 4.31 0.30
N GLN A 11 -13.36 3.64 0.27
CA GLN A 11 -13.22 2.21 -0.10
C GLN A 11 -13.73 1.86 -1.51
N SER A 12 -13.96 2.85 -2.38
CA SER A 12 -14.30 2.61 -3.77
C SER A 12 -13.07 2.38 -4.65
N GLY A 13 -13.31 1.88 -5.86
CA GLY A 13 -12.27 1.68 -6.87
C GLY A 13 -11.61 2.98 -7.28
N THR A 14 -10.32 2.91 -7.61
CA THR A 14 -9.55 4.07 -8.07
C THR A 14 -8.98 3.81 -9.46
N GLU A 15 -8.76 4.90 -10.20
CA GLU A 15 -8.23 4.89 -11.55
C GLU A 15 -6.77 5.31 -11.56
N LEU A 16 -5.96 4.58 -12.32
CA LEU A 16 -4.61 5.00 -12.66
C LEU A 16 -4.67 5.91 -13.88
N ARG A 17 -4.35 7.19 -13.69
CA ARG A 17 -4.42 8.22 -14.74
C ARG A 17 -3.11 8.39 -15.51
N GLY A 18 -2.00 7.83 -15.00
CA GLY A 18 -0.71 7.87 -15.67
C GLY A 18 0.46 7.54 -14.73
N MET A 19 1.65 7.53 -15.31
CA MET A 19 2.91 7.28 -14.61
C MET A 19 3.86 8.46 -14.88
N MET A 20 4.52 8.94 -13.82
CA MET A 20 5.58 9.95 -13.89
C MET A 20 6.80 9.42 -13.14
N ASP A 21 7.83 9.04 -13.89
CA ASP A 21 9.07 8.44 -13.38
C ASP A 21 8.79 7.22 -12.46
N ALA A 22 8.89 7.40 -11.15
CA ALA A 22 8.67 6.37 -10.14
C ALA A 22 7.32 6.50 -9.39
N TRP A 23 6.41 7.32 -9.90
CA TRP A 23 5.11 7.60 -9.27
C TRP A 23 3.95 7.29 -10.21
N TYR A 24 2.91 6.66 -9.67
CA TYR A 24 1.62 6.52 -10.31
C TYR A 24 0.68 7.63 -9.85
N LEU A 25 -0.02 8.23 -10.81
CA LEU A 25 -1.07 9.20 -10.54
C LEU A 25 -2.40 8.45 -10.34
N THR A 26 -2.95 8.50 -9.14
CA THR A 26 -4.17 7.77 -8.77
C THR A 26 -5.30 8.76 -8.51
N TRP A 27 -6.47 8.48 -9.10
CA TRP A 27 -7.67 9.29 -8.99
C TRP A 27 -8.83 8.46 -8.42
N CYS A 28 -9.57 9.02 -7.48
CA CYS A 28 -10.85 8.45 -7.02
C CYS A 28 -12.00 9.30 -7.57
N PRO A 29 -12.92 8.73 -8.37
CA PRO A 29 -14.07 9.47 -8.91
C PRO A 29 -15.08 9.85 -7.83
N ASP A 30 -15.32 9.00 -6.82
CA ASP A 30 -16.31 9.28 -5.77
C ASP A 30 -15.88 10.39 -4.80
N CYS A 31 -14.56 10.49 -4.55
CA CYS A 31 -14.01 11.52 -3.66
C CYS A 31 -13.50 12.76 -4.39
N GLU A 32 -13.52 12.73 -5.72
CA GLU A 32 -12.88 13.71 -6.60
C GLU A 32 -11.46 14.09 -6.12
N ARG A 33 -10.66 13.06 -5.77
CA ARG A 33 -9.35 13.23 -5.15
C ARG A 33 -8.25 12.60 -5.97
N LEU A 34 -7.17 13.37 -6.14
CA LEU A 34 -5.94 12.95 -6.80
C LEU A 34 -4.81 12.78 -5.80
N TRP A 35 -4.01 11.73 -5.93
CA TRP A 35 -2.77 11.55 -5.18
C TRP A 35 -1.72 10.77 -5.98
N ARG A 36 -0.54 10.62 -5.40
CA ARG A 36 0.59 9.90 -5.99
C ARG A 36 0.91 8.65 -5.18
N VAL A 37 1.15 7.54 -5.86
CA VAL A 37 1.53 6.26 -5.26
C VAL A 37 2.91 5.89 -5.78
N GLY A 38 3.86 5.61 -4.89
CA GLY A 38 5.22 5.24 -5.30
C GLY A 38 5.23 3.85 -5.91
N MET A 39 5.95 3.64 -7.01
CA MET A 39 5.96 2.36 -7.73
C MET A 39 6.38 1.18 -6.85
N TRP A 40 7.31 1.40 -5.91
CA TRP A 40 7.74 0.43 -4.90
C TRP A 40 6.59 -0.11 -4.04
N THR A 41 5.57 0.70 -3.75
CA THR A 41 4.42 0.27 -2.95
C THR A 41 3.52 -0.75 -3.66
N LEU A 42 3.63 -0.87 -4.99
CA LEU A 42 2.92 -1.88 -5.78
C LEU A 42 3.75 -3.15 -5.99
N LEU A 43 5.06 -3.10 -5.74
CA LEU A 43 6.01 -4.18 -5.96
C LEU A 43 6.31 -4.98 -4.68
N ASP A 44 6.04 -4.41 -3.49
CA ASP A 44 6.08 -5.11 -2.20
C ASP A 44 4.87 -6.08 -2.07
N THR A 45 4.89 -7.15 -2.88
CA THR A 45 4.02 -8.33 -2.71
C THR A 45 4.79 -9.46 -2.02
N GLU A 46 5.86 -9.15 -1.29
CA GLU A 46 6.40 -10.08 -0.31
C GLU A 46 5.71 -9.70 1.02
N PRO A 47 4.88 -10.57 1.62
CA PRO A 47 4.45 -10.34 2.97
C PRO A 47 5.72 -10.22 3.81
N ARG A 48 5.99 -9.04 4.38
CA ARG A 48 6.85 -8.96 5.55
C ARG A 48 6.09 -9.69 6.66
N ASP A 49 6.19 -11.01 6.65
CA ASP A 49 6.06 -11.86 7.81
C ASP A 49 7.13 -11.36 8.78
N ALA A 50 6.76 -10.32 9.51
CA ALA A 50 7.46 -9.93 10.71
C ALA A 50 7.08 -10.97 11.77
N GLU A 51 7.58 -12.20 11.59
CA GLU A 51 7.86 -13.10 12.71
C GLU A 51 8.91 -12.41 13.56
N ARG A 52 8.46 -11.46 14.38
CA ARG A 52 9.19 -11.06 15.57
C ARG A 52 8.83 -12.12 16.61
N PRO A 53 9.75 -13.03 16.96
CA PRO A 53 9.44 -14.07 17.94
C PRO A 53 9.00 -13.41 19.26
N PRO A 54 8.07 -14.02 20.00
CA PRO A 54 7.72 -13.55 21.32
C PRO A 54 8.99 -13.59 22.15
N ARG A 55 9.45 -12.43 22.65
CA ARG A 55 10.43 -12.43 23.75
C ARG A 55 9.71 -12.97 24.97
N GLY A 56 9.71 -14.29 25.08
CA GLY A 56 9.44 -15.02 26.30
C GLY A 56 10.37 -14.52 27.39
N ARG A 57 9.79 -14.42 28.59
CA ARG A 57 10.49 -14.40 29.87
C ARG A 57 11.57 -15.48 29.90
N ASP A 58 12.73 -15.14 30.44
CA ASP A 58 13.62 -15.95 31.28
C ASP A 58 14.59 -14.94 31.95
N VAL A 59 14.50 -14.65 33.25
CA VAL A 59 15.05 -15.37 34.42
C VAL A 59 16.48 -14.90 34.79
N GLU A 60 16.66 -14.65 36.09
CA GLU A 60 17.91 -14.39 36.87
C GLU A 60 18.62 -13.04 36.63
N SER A 61 19.07 -12.30 37.65
CA SER A 61 19.40 -12.63 39.04
C SER A 61 19.28 -11.43 39.97
#